data_AF-A0A3M2DNP4-F1
#
_entry.id   AF-A0A3M2DNP4-F1
#
_cell.length_a   1.000
_cell.length_b   1.000
_cell.length_c   1.000
_cell.angle_alpha   90.00
_cell.angle_beta   90.00
_cell.angle_gamma   90.00
#
_symmetry.space_group_name_H-M   'P 1'
#
loop_
_entity.id
_entity.type
_entity.pdbx_description
1 polymer ?
#
loop_
_entity_poly.entity_id
_entity_poly.type
_entity_poly.pdbx_seq_one_letter_code
_entity_poly.pdbx_strand_id
1 'polypeptide(L)'
;MAAESVTASCVTREPRIRRGGGGGTVAAESVTGRRSGRPRRRAGIAAAAVVALAAPVARGESRPAYGGALAIPLGGEPVSLDPVAARSPAEVAVVDLVCDTLYAFGAGGAPVPRLAAALPRVSADRLVARVSVRAGVRFHDGSPVTPADVARSIERARTDARSAWLLAPVVRVAVDGGDVVVQLSRATPELAALLAAPQTAVTPGGAPPAGDDLVGTGPFRIRAVDRGARRIALDAVDDYFGGRAYADAVELRWYDDADGEARDYEAGRTHASFRGAAAFPGHPPKYASREVVAPPAVLVYVGFARDGIAGNVHVRRALSFAIERAAFELPDVVGRGRAAVAPAAPGFGGPPVGRAERSARVSDARRQLERARRELPALRGDPPVLAIGVDASRPGDRGVAAKVRAALFRVGLPARVVVLAPAALHAAAARGAVDLYVGHLALPAPDAALEVAAAFAIGGNGWAARALARRSVPVTEMLAEFDRQLPIVPLFHRVRRAHVRAALGGLRFDALGRLTVADAFVAEGP
;
A
#
# COMPACT_ATOMS: atom_id res chain seq x y z
N MET A 1 7.67 -42.75 49.79
CA MET A 1 7.05 -43.49 50.91
C MET A 1 5.58 -43.07 50.88
N ALA A 2 4.71 -43.82 50.17
CA ALA A 2 4.04 -45.06 50.63
C ALA A 2 2.90 -44.74 51.63
N ALA A 3 1.68 -45.27 51.55
CA ALA A 3 1.14 -46.41 50.79
C ALA A 3 -0.31 -46.11 50.24
N GLU A 4 -0.80 -46.71 49.15
CA GLU A 4 -1.76 -47.85 49.08
C GLU A 4 -3.22 -47.54 49.54
N SER A 5 -4.31 -48.13 48.99
CA SER A 5 -4.52 -49.04 47.83
C SER A 5 -6.01 -49.01 47.37
N VAL A 6 -6.38 -49.85 46.39
CA VAL A 6 -7.67 -49.85 45.66
C VAL A 6 -8.63 -50.97 46.13
N THR A 7 -9.95 -50.73 46.09
CA THR A 7 -11.00 -51.78 45.94
C THR A 7 -12.20 -51.28 45.11
N ALA A 8 -13.01 -52.19 44.55
CA ALA A 8 -14.07 -51.92 43.57
C ALA A 8 -15.33 -52.76 43.82
N SER A 9 -16.51 -52.40 43.24
CA SER A 9 -17.52 -53.37 42.71
C SER A 9 -18.76 -52.73 42.02
N CYS A 10 -19.32 -53.45 41.03
CA CYS A 10 -20.67 -53.53 40.43
C CYS A 10 -21.65 -52.32 40.34
N VAL A 11 -22.45 -52.02 39.28
CA VAL A 11 -23.03 -52.69 38.05
C VAL A 11 -24.57 -52.85 38.12
N THR A 12 -25.29 -52.23 37.15
CA THR A 12 -26.60 -52.60 36.50
C THR A 12 -27.11 -51.42 35.65
N ARG A 13 -27.87 -51.49 34.54
CA ARG A 13 -28.15 -52.50 33.46
C ARG A 13 -28.78 -51.75 32.25
N GLU A 14 -28.64 -52.24 31.00
CA GLU A 14 -29.16 -51.62 29.75
C GLU A 14 -30.70 -51.71 29.56
N PRO A 15 -31.26 -51.10 28.49
CA PRO A 15 -31.73 -51.96 27.37
C PRO A 15 -31.33 -51.54 25.94
N ARG A 16 -31.41 -52.51 25.00
CA ARG A 16 -31.05 -52.47 23.56
C ARG A 16 -32.24 -52.07 22.65
N ILE A 17 -32.08 -51.76 21.34
CA ILE A 17 -32.13 -52.67 20.14
C ILE A 17 -31.85 -51.78 18.88
N ARG A 18 -30.81 -51.99 18.04
CA ARG A 18 -30.70 -52.78 16.75
C ARG A 18 -31.74 -52.45 15.63
N ARG A 19 -31.46 -52.50 14.31
CA ARG A 19 -30.23 -52.46 13.45
C ARG A 19 -30.60 -52.47 11.92
N GLY A 20 -29.82 -51.81 11.04
CA GLY A 20 -29.74 -52.05 9.57
C GLY A 20 -30.92 -51.56 8.71
N GLY A 21 -30.85 -51.35 7.39
CA GLY A 21 -29.78 -51.31 6.35
C GLY A 21 -30.48 -50.90 5.03
N GLY A 22 -29.97 -50.07 4.11
CA GLY A 22 -28.85 -50.31 3.19
C GLY A 22 -29.36 -50.31 1.73
N GLY A 23 -28.74 -49.52 0.83
CA GLY A 23 -28.80 -49.71 -0.64
C GLY A 23 -29.90 -49.03 -1.46
N GLY A 24 -29.49 -48.11 -2.35
CA GLY A 24 -29.66 -48.32 -3.80
C GLY A 24 -30.93 -47.84 -4.54
N THR A 25 -30.73 -46.80 -5.36
CA THR A 25 -31.13 -46.70 -6.79
C THR A 25 -32.61 -46.64 -7.26
N VAL A 26 -32.85 -45.56 -8.01
CA VAL A 26 -33.51 -45.50 -9.35
C VAL A 26 -35.03 -45.26 -9.47
N ALA A 27 -35.31 -44.24 -10.29
CA ALA A 27 -36.46 -43.93 -11.15
C ALA A 27 -37.88 -43.79 -10.57
N ALA A 28 -38.54 -42.76 -11.12
CA ALA A 28 -39.97 -42.52 -11.06
C ALA A 28 -40.76 -43.59 -11.82
N GLU A 29 -42.00 -43.83 -11.38
CA GLU A 29 -43.08 -44.11 -12.32
C GLU A 29 -44.44 -43.59 -11.81
N SER A 30 -45.36 -43.36 -12.75
CA SER A 30 -46.63 -42.67 -12.57
C SER A 30 -47.77 -43.56 -12.05
N VAL A 31 -48.72 -42.99 -11.31
CA VAL A 31 -50.05 -43.60 -11.11
C VAL A 31 -51.15 -42.63 -11.56
N THR A 32 -52.20 -43.20 -12.17
CA THR A 32 -53.25 -42.50 -12.92
C THR A 32 -54.66 -42.78 -12.35
N GLY A 33 -55.64 -41.96 -12.73
CA GLY A 33 -57.08 -42.30 -12.68
C GLY A 33 -57.89 -41.58 -11.58
N ARG A 34 -58.84 -40.69 -11.96
CA ARG A 34 -60.24 -40.94 -12.39
C ARG A 34 -61.19 -41.17 -11.20
N ARG A 35 -62.13 -40.28 -10.87
CA ARG A 35 -63.48 -40.02 -11.49
C ARG A 35 -64.20 -39.04 -10.52
N SER A 36 -65.33 -38.37 -10.76
CA SER A 36 -66.15 -38.01 -11.93
C SER A 36 -67.29 -37.08 -11.44
N GLY A 37 -67.65 -36.02 -12.15
CA GLY A 37 -68.82 -35.18 -11.75
C GLY A 37 -68.90 -33.83 -12.45
N ARG A 38 -69.85 -33.68 -13.37
CA ARG A 38 -70.22 -32.47 -14.12
C ARG A 38 -71.77 -32.49 -14.25
N PRO A 39 -72.47 -31.43 -14.70
CA PRO A 39 -72.03 -30.06 -14.98
C PRO A 39 -73.06 -28.93 -14.60
N ARG A 40 -72.71 -27.67 -14.94
CA ARG A 40 -73.55 -26.60 -15.58
C ARG A 40 -73.79 -25.28 -14.82
N ARG A 41 -73.46 -24.17 -15.52
CA ARG A 41 -74.06 -22.80 -15.47
C ARG A 41 -73.80 -22.02 -14.18
N ARG A 42 -73.42 -20.73 -14.14
CA ARG A 42 -73.08 -19.64 -15.11
C ARG A 42 -71.73 -19.02 -14.64
N ALA A 43 -71.08 -18.04 -15.27
CA ALA A 43 -71.38 -17.23 -16.47
C ALA A 43 -70.13 -17.21 -17.41
N GLY A 44 -69.60 -16.03 -17.76
CA GLY A 44 -68.28 -15.84 -18.35
C GLY A 44 -67.71 -14.45 -18.02
N ILE A 45 -66.38 -14.34 -17.93
CA ILE A 45 -65.62 -13.08 -17.95
C ILE A 45 -64.47 -13.30 -18.94
N ALA A 46 -64.33 -12.42 -19.92
CA ALA A 46 -63.24 -12.48 -20.89
C ALA A 46 -61.94 -11.98 -20.24
N ALA A 47 -60.96 -12.87 -20.08
CA ALA A 47 -59.62 -12.49 -19.63
C ALA A 47 -58.82 -11.92 -20.81
N ALA A 48 -58.84 -10.60 -20.96
CA ALA A 48 -57.94 -9.91 -21.89
C ALA A 48 -56.50 -9.99 -21.37
N ALA A 49 -55.68 -10.85 -21.97
CA ALA A 49 -54.27 -10.98 -21.63
C ALA A 49 -53.49 -9.78 -22.19
N VAL A 50 -53.40 -8.70 -21.42
CA VAL A 50 -52.46 -7.61 -21.69
C VAL A 50 -51.05 -8.11 -21.36
N VAL A 51 -50.38 -8.67 -22.36
CA VAL A 51 -48.92 -8.89 -22.30
C VAL A 51 -48.26 -7.53 -22.39
N ALA A 52 -48.05 -6.90 -21.24
CA ALA A 52 -47.23 -5.71 -21.16
C ALA A 52 -45.81 -6.07 -21.58
N LEU A 53 -45.40 -5.62 -22.78
CA LEU A 53 -43.98 -5.64 -23.17
C LEU A 53 -43.23 -4.72 -22.20
N ALA A 54 -42.67 -5.32 -21.16
CA ALA A 54 -41.60 -4.70 -20.38
C ALA A 54 -40.35 -4.66 -21.25
N ALA A 55 -40.31 -3.71 -22.18
CA ALA A 55 -39.07 -3.34 -22.85
C ALA A 55 -38.04 -3.02 -21.75
N PRO A 56 -36.85 -3.62 -21.75
CA PRO A 56 -35.83 -3.27 -20.78
C PRO A 56 -35.48 -1.81 -21.04
N VAL A 57 -35.85 -0.94 -20.09
CA VAL A 57 -35.40 0.45 -20.09
C VAL A 57 -33.89 0.39 -19.93
N ALA A 58 -33.19 0.49 -21.06
CA ALA A 58 -31.75 0.66 -21.09
C ALA A 58 -31.46 1.97 -20.35
N ARG A 59 -31.10 1.84 -19.06
CA ARG A 59 -30.46 2.92 -18.33
C ARG A 59 -29.12 3.14 -19.03
N GLY A 60 -29.11 4.04 -20.00
CA GLY A 60 -27.87 4.53 -20.56
C GLY A 60 -27.05 5.08 -19.39
N GLU A 61 -25.83 4.58 -19.22
CA GLU A 61 -24.89 5.16 -18.27
C GLU A 61 -24.64 6.60 -18.73
N SER A 62 -25.25 7.55 -18.03
CA SER A 62 -24.96 8.97 -18.18
C SER A 62 -23.48 9.15 -17.87
N ARG A 63 -22.67 9.39 -18.92
CA ARG A 63 -21.25 9.69 -18.72
C ARG A 63 -21.14 10.86 -17.75
N PRO A 64 -20.26 10.79 -16.73
CA PRO A 64 -20.10 11.88 -15.81
C PRO A 64 -19.78 13.18 -16.55
N ALA A 65 -20.33 14.30 -16.08
CA ALA A 65 -19.98 15.60 -16.61
C ALA A 65 -18.48 15.87 -16.40
N TYR A 66 -17.85 16.42 -17.43
CA TYR A 66 -16.56 17.08 -17.27
C TYR A 66 -16.79 18.42 -16.58
N GLY A 67 -15.92 18.77 -15.64
CA GLY A 67 -15.91 20.10 -15.05
C GLY A 67 -15.51 20.15 -13.58
N GLY A 68 -15.23 21.37 -13.13
CA GLY A 68 -15.15 21.74 -11.73
C GLY A 68 -13.83 21.44 -11.04
N ALA A 69 -13.71 21.89 -9.79
CA ALA A 69 -12.48 21.81 -9.02
C ALA A 69 -12.63 20.85 -7.83
N LEU A 70 -11.73 19.87 -7.76
CA LEU A 70 -11.60 18.99 -6.61
C LEU A 70 -10.58 19.55 -5.62
N ALA A 71 -10.78 19.21 -4.34
CA ALA A 71 -9.85 19.51 -3.26
C ALA A 71 -9.65 18.23 -2.47
N ILE A 72 -8.40 17.77 -2.37
CA ILE A 72 -8.02 16.41 -1.98
C ILE A 72 -6.84 16.50 -1.00
N PRO A 73 -6.89 15.83 0.17
CA PRO A 73 -5.76 15.86 1.10
C PRO A 73 -4.55 15.04 0.60
N LEU A 74 -3.35 15.40 1.02
CA LEU A 74 -2.15 14.57 0.93
C LEU A 74 -1.84 13.92 2.29
N GLY A 75 -1.11 12.81 2.24
CA GLY A 75 -0.70 12.05 3.44
C GLY A 75 0.39 12.71 4.30
N GLY A 76 0.74 13.96 4.02
CA GLY A 76 1.85 14.74 4.55
C GLY A 76 2.29 15.82 3.55
N GLU A 77 3.29 16.62 3.90
CA GLU A 77 3.93 17.55 2.95
C GLU A 77 4.87 16.81 1.98
N PRO A 78 4.78 17.03 0.65
CA PRO A 78 5.77 16.54 -0.29
C PRO A 78 7.06 17.37 -0.21
N VAL A 79 8.19 16.70 0.05
CA VAL A 79 9.48 17.37 0.31
C VAL A 79 10.19 17.72 -0.99
N SER A 80 10.06 16.85 -2.00
CA SER A 80 10.56 17.07 -3.35
C SER A 80 9.54 16.58 -4.36
N LEU A 81 9.45 17.27 -5.50
CA LEU A 81 8.65 16.84 -6.64
C LEU A 81 9.47 16.05 -7.68
N ASP A 82 10.77 15.81 -7.44
CA ASP A 82 11.60 14.92 -8.26
C ASP A 82 11.08 13.46 -8.15
N PRO A 83 10.65 12.82 -9.25
CA PRO A 83 10.19 11.44 -9.22
C PRO A 83 11.19 10.47 -8.60
N VAL A 84 12.49 10.68 -8.82
CA VAL A 84 13.57 9.84 -8.26
C VAL A 84 13.68 9.99 -6.73
N ALA A 85 13.28 11.15 -6.19
CA ALA A 85 13.24 11.41 -4.76
C ALA A 85 12.01 10.82 -4.05
N ALA A 86 10.92 10.59 -4.80
CA ALA A 86 9.59 10.26 -4.27
C ALA A 86 9.60 8.97 -3.46
N ARG A 87 9.40 9.09 -2.14
CA ARG A 87 9.40 7.95 -1.20
C ARG A 87 8.25 8.01 -0.21
N SER A 88 7.70 9.19 0.05
CA SER A 88 6.51 9.37 0.86
C SER A 88 5.22 9.17 0.04
N PRO A 89 4.10 8.80 0.69
CA PRO A 89 2.80 8.70 0.02
C PRO A 89 2.26 10.02 -0.56
N ALA A 90 2.82 11.17 -0.16
CA ALA A 90 2.45 12.49 -0.68
C ALA A 90 3.18 12.77 -2.00
N GLU A 91 4.50 12.56 -2.04
CA GLU A 91 5.31 12.73 -3.26
C GLU A 91 4.85 11.78 -4.37
N VAL A 92 4.63 10.50 -4.05
CA VAL A 92 4.11 9.52 -5.01
C VAL A 92 2.75 9.93 -5.56
N ALA A 93 1.86 10.51 -4.73
CA ALA A 93 0.55 10.96 -5.20
C ALA A 93 0.63 12.18 -6.14
N VAL A 94 1.62 13.08 -5.98
CA VAL A 94 1.84 14.16 -6.94
C VAL A 94 2.45 13.61 -8.24
N VAL A 95 3.48 12.75 -8.13
CA VAL A 95 4.17 12.15 -9.29
C VAL A 95 3.20 11.31 -10.14
N ASP A 96 2.35 10.47 -9.54
CA ASP A 96 1.37 9.65 -10.27
C ASP A 96 0.25 10.48 -10.96
N LEU A 97 0.07 11.76 -10.60
CA LEU A 97 -0.89 12.68 -11.24
C LEU A 97 -0.25 13.53 -12.34
N VAL A 98 1.05 13.82 -12.22
CA VAL A 98 1.80 14.75 -13.10
C VAL A 98 2.66 14.02 -14.13
N CYS A 99 3.18 12.84 -13.83
CA CYS A 99 4.08 12.09 -14.72
C CYS A 99 3.51 10.69 -15.04
N ASP A 100 3.84 10.14 -16.21
CA ASP A 100 3.66 8.70 -16.46
C ASP A 100 5.00 7.96 -16.47
N THR A 101 4.89 6.66 -16.20
CA THR A 101 5.92 5.63 -16.33
C THR A 101 5.72 4.84 -17.62
N LEU A 102 6.67 3.95 -17.98
CA LEU A 102 6.49 3.04 -19.11
C LEU A 102 5.28 2.11 -18.93
N TYR A 103 5.08 1.62 -17.70
CA TYR A 103 3.98 0.73 -17.32
C TYR A 103 3.22 1.30 -16.13
N ALA A 104 1.97 0.91 -15.95
CA ALA A 104 1.16 1.19 -14.76
C ALA A 104 0.60 -0.11 -14.20
N PHE A 105 0.08 -0.11 -12.96
CA PHE A 105 -0.58 -1.30 -12.42
C PHE A 105 -2.07 -1.32 -12.79
N GLY A 106 -2.50 -2.38 -13.46
CA GLY A 106 -3.92 -2.60 -13.79
C GLY A 106 -4.74 -2.99 -12.56
N ALA A 107 -6.06 -3.08 -12.72
CA ALA A 107 -6.99 -3.40 -11.62
C ALA A 107 -6.69 -4.75 -10.92
N GLY A 108 -6.08 -5.71 -11.62
CA GLY A 108 -5.63 -6.99 -11.06
C GLY A 108 -4.20 -6.99 -10.49
N GLY A 109 -3.53 -5.83 -10.37
CA GLY A 109 -2.16 -5.73 -9.87
C GLY A 109 -1.06 -6.14 -10.85
N ALA A 110 -1.39 -6.61 -12.05
CA ALA A 110 -0.42 -6.86 -13.11
C ALA A 110 0.02 -5.55 -13.80
N PRO A 111 1.30 -5.42 -14.23
CA PRO A 111 1.74 -4.27 -15.01
C PRO A 111 1.08 -4.27 -16.41
N VAL A 112 0.61 -3.10 -16.83
CA VAL A 112 -0.01 -2.84 -18.14
C VAL A 112 0.70 -1.68 -18.86
N PRO A 113 0.74 -1.64 -20.20
CA PRO A 113 1.43 -0.58 -20.95
C PRO A 113 0.83 0.81 -20.68
N ARG A 114 1.68 1.82 -20.44
CA ARG A 114 1.31 3.23 -20.28
C ARG A 114 2.00 4.08 -21.35
N LEU A 115 3.18 4.64 -21.08
CA LEU A 115 4.04 5.22 -22.12
C LEU A 115 4.66 4.15 -23.03
N ALA A 116 4.76 2.90 -22.58
CA ALA A 116 5.05 1.77 -23.46
C ALA A 116 3.84 1.50 -24.39
N ALA A 117 4.13 1.09 -25.63
CA ALA A 117 3.11 0.61 -26.57
C ALA A 117 2.68 -0.85 -26.28
N ALA A 118 3.56 -1.65 -25.67
CA ALA A 118 3.34 -3.05 -25.32
C ALA A 118 4.22 -3.49 -24.14
N LEU A 119 4.02 -4.71 -23.62
CA LEU A 119 4.94 -5.35 -22.67
C LEU A 119 6.35 -5.54 -23.29
N PRO A 120 7.41 -5.66 -22.47
CA PRO A 120 8.78 -5.74 -22.99
C PRO A 120 8.98 -6.98 -23.86
N ARG A 121 9.62 -6.80 -25.03
CA ARG A 121 10.10 -7.91 -25.85
C ARG A 121 11.45 -8.36 -25.30
N VAL A 122 11.48 -9.53 -24.67
CA VAL A 122 12.67 -10.08 -23.99
C VAL A 122 13.41 -11.05 -24.93
N SER A 123 14.74 -10.95 -24.98
CA SER A 123 15.63 -11.83 -25.75
C SER A 123 15.61 -13.28 -25.24
N ALA A 124 16.09 -14.23 -26.06
CA ALA A 124 16.10 -15.65 -25.73
C ALA A 124 16.94 -15.98 -24.47
N ASP A 125 18.07 -15.28 -24.29
CA ASP A 125 18.93 -15.36 -23.10
C ASP A 125 18.35 -14.63 -21.86
N ARG A 126 17.28 -13.84 -22.06
CA ARG A 126 16.60 -13.00 -21.07
C ARG A 126 17.46 -11.89 -20.46
N LEU A 127 18.53 -11.48 -21.15
CA LEU A 127 19.44 -10.41 -20.71
C LEU A 127 19.22 -9.07 -21.43
N VAL A 128 18.37 -9.01 -22.45
CA VAL A 128 18.00 -7.78 -23.15
C VAL A 128 16.48 -7.69 -23.27
N ALA A 129 15.92 -6.55 -22.88
CA ALA A 129 14.51 -6.22 -23.08
C ALA A 129 14.36 -4.97 -23.95
N ARG A 130 13.49 -5.04 -24.95
CA ARG A 130 13.13 -3.92 -25.84
C ARG A 130 11.72 -3.43 -25.53
N VAL A 131 11.57 -2.12 -25.30
CA VAL A 131 10.30 -1.47 -25.01
C VAL A 131 10.04 -0.37 -26.04
N SER A 132 9.03 -0.56 -26.88
CA SER A 132 8.59 0.47 -27.82
C SER A 132 7.80 1.55 -27.09
N VAL A 133 8.14 2.81 -27.34
CA VAL A 133 7.45 3.97 -26.74
C VAL A 133 6.25 4.36 -27.59
N ARG A 134 5.16 4.79 -26.95
CA ARG A 134 3.94 5.26 -27.62
C ARG A 134 4.23 6.54 -28.41
N ALA A 135 3.91 6.53 -29.70
CA ALA A 135 4.03 7.71 -30.56
C ALA A 135 2.97 8.79 -30.21
N GLY A 136 3.29 10.05 -30.51
CA GLY A 136 2.36 11.19 -30.39
C GLY A 136 2.14 11.71 -28.97
N VAL A 137 2.78 11.15 -27.95
CA VAL A 137 2.71 11.68 -26.58
C VAL A 137 3.53 12.97 -26.45
N ARG A 138 3.01 13.94 -25.71
CA ARG A 138 3.68 15.20 -25.35
C ARG A 138 3.87 15.32 -23.85
N PHE A 139 4.90 16.06 -23.46
CA PHE A 139 5.03 16.63 -22.13
C PHE A 139 4.11 17.85 -21.95
N HIS A 140 3.89 18.29 -20.72
CA HIS A 140 3.04 19.45 -20.40
C HIS A 140 3.54 20.78 -20.98
N ASP A 141 4.83 20.88 -21.34
CA ASP A 141 5.43 22.01 -22.06
C ASP A 141 5.19 21.95 -23.58
N GLY A 142 4.49 20.93 -24.07
CA GLY A 142 4.18 20.69 -25.48
C GLY A 142 5.27 19.95 -26.26
N SER A 143 6.46 19.73 -25.69
CA SER A 143 7.53 18.97 -26.33
C SER A 143 7.17 17.48 -26.51
N PRO A 144 7.62 16.82 -27.60
CA PRO A 144 7.29 15.41 -27.83
C PRO A 144 8.10 14.49 -26.91
N VAL A 145 7.46 13.44 -26.39
CA VAL A 145 8.17 12.40 -25.63
C VAL A 145 8.99 11.53 -26.59
N THR A 146 10.30 11.44 -26.38
CA THR A 146 11.18 10.58 -27.18
C THR A 146 11.66 9.35 -26.39
N PRO A 147 12.08 8.27 -27.07
CA PRO A 147 12.77 7.15 -26.41
C PRO A 147 14.02 7.59 -25.63
N ALA A 148 14.67 8.70 -26.00
CA ALA A 148 15.83 9.22 -25.29
C ALA A 148 15.45 9.81 -23.92
N ASP A 149 14.30 10.47 -23.78
CA ASP A 149 13.83 11.00 -22.50
C ASP A 149 13.45 9.88 -21.54
N VAL A 150 12.80 8.85 -22.06
CA VAL A 150 12.50 7.62 -21.32
C VAL A 150 13.80 6.94 -20.86
N ALA A 151 14.75 6.72 -21.77
CA ALA A 151 16.02 6.07 -21.46
C ALA A 151 16.82 6.84 -20.38
N ARG A 152 16.93 8.17 -20.51
CA ARG A 152 17.61 9.02 -19.52
C ARG A 152 16.89 9.03 -18.17
N SER A 153 15.56 9.07 -18.14
CA SER A 153 14.77 9.05 -16.90
C SER A 153 15.00 7.75 -16.10
N ILE A 154 15.02 6.60 -16.78
CA ILE A 154 15.29 5.29 -16.16
C ILE A 154 16.76 5.20 -15.73
N GLU A 155 17.70 5.67 -16.56
CA GLU A 155 19.14 5.67 -16.24
C GLU A 155 19.47 6.55 -15.03
N ARG A 156 18.81 7.71 -14.88
CA ARG A 156 18.87 8.55 -13.66
C ARG A 156 18.36 7.76 -12.44
N ALA A 157 17.19 7.11 -12.54
CA ALA A 157 16.66 6.30 -11.45
C ALA A 157 17.56 5.09 -11.10
N ARG A 158 18.31 4.56 -12.07
CA ARG A 158 19.26 3.45 -11.92
C ARG A 158 20.56 3.87 -11.24
N THR A 159 20.96 5.14 -11.38
CA THR A 159 22.26 5.67 -10.90
C THR A 159 22.14 6.49 -9.62
N ASP A 160 20.97 7.04 -9.31
CA ASP A 160 20.73 7.77 -8.06
C ASP A 160 20.66 6.85 -6.83
N ALA A 161 21.44 7.14 -5.80
CA ALA A 161 21.52 6.33 -4.58
C ALA A 161 20.18 6.14 -3.83
N ARG A 162 19.18 7.01 -4.06
CA ARG A 162 17.85 6.94 -3.46
C ARG A 162 16.96 5.85 -4.09
N SER A 163 17.18 5.53 -5.37
CA SER A 163 16.35 4.62 -6.17
C SER A 163 17.10 3.47 -6.84
N ALA A 164 18.43 3.51 -6.95
CA ALA A 164 19.24 2.51 -7.66
C ALA A 164 18.99 1.05 -7.23
N TRP A 165 18.60 0.83 -5.97
CA TRP A 165 18.23 -0.49 -5.44
C TRP A 165 17.05 -1.13 -6.18
N LEU A 166 16.10 -0.33 -6.69
CA LEU A 166 14.93 -0.78 -7.44
C LEU A 166 15.32 -1.36 -8.79
N LEU A 167 16.27 -0.70 -9.47
CA LEU A 167 16.75 -1.07 -10.81
C LEU A 167 18.08 -1.83 -10.76
N ALA A 168 18.43 -2.46 -9.64
CA ALA A 168 19.65 -3.23 -9.48
C ALA A 168 19.88 -4.34 -10.54
N PRO A 169 18.85 -5.00 -11.12
CA PRO A 169 19.05 -5.91 -12.24
C PRO A 169 19.40 -5.23 -13.58
N VAL A 170 19.19 -3.92 -13.71
CA VAL A 170 19.48 -3.16 -14.94
C VAL A 170 20.95 -2.74 -14.95
N VAL A 171 21.66 -3.18 -15.98
CA VAL A 171 23.07 -2.84 -16.22
C VAL A 171 23.18 -1.49 -16.92
N ARG A 172 22.35 -1.27 -17.94
CA ARG A 172 22.37 -0.07 -18.79
C ARG A 172 21.02 0.11 -19.48
N VAL A 173 20.62 1.36 -19.68
CA VAL A 173 19.54 1.73 -20.60
C VAL A 173 20.12 2.45 -21.83
N ALA A 174 19.57 2.15 -23.01
CA ALA A 174 19.95 2.74 -24.29
C ALA A 174 18.71 2.95 -25.18
N VAL A 175 18.91 3.59 -26.34
CA VAL A 175 17.90 3.73 -27.40
C VAL A 175 18.41 3.02 -28.65
N ASP A 176 17.51 2.33 -29.34
CA ASP A 176 17.76 1.73 -30.65
C ASP A 176 16.50 1.89 -31.52
N GLY A 177 16.58 2.77 -32.52
CA GLY A 177 15.43 3.22 -33.28
C GLY A 177 14.34 3.84 -32.38
N GLY A 178 13.12 3.31 -32.47
CA GLY A 178 11.98 3.70 -31.62
C GLY A 178 11.88 2.94 -30.28
N ASP A 179 12.81 2.02 -29.99
CA ASP A 179 12.81 1.22 -28.77
C ASP A 179 13.76 1.80 -27.72
N VAL A 180 13.34 1.71 -26.45
CA VAL A 180 14.25 1.73 -25.31
C VAL A 180 14.77 0.31 -25.09
N VAL A 181 16.09 0.16 -25.04
CA VAL A 181 16.78 -1.12 -24.83
C VAL A 181 17.33 -1.17 -23.42
N VAL A 182 16.86 -2.12 -22.63
CA VAL A 182 17.26 -2.36 -21.24
C VAL A 182 18.15 -3.60 -21.20
N GLN A 183 19.42 -3.43 -20.83
CA GLN A 183 20.35 -4.53 -20.59
C GLN A 183 20.26 -4.97 -19.13
N LEU A 184 20.23 -6.28 -18.90
CA LEU A 184 19.99 -6.89 -17.59
C LEU A 184 21.16 -7.78 -17.17
N SER A 185 21.47 -7.80 -15.87
CA SER A 185 22.47 -8.69 -15.28
C SER A 185 21.96 -10.12 -15.05
N ARG A 186 20.63 -10.29 -15.06
CA ARG A 186 19.94 -11.59 -14.97
C ARG A 186 18.58 -11.52 -15.65
N ALA A 187 18.01 -12.71 -15.90
CA ALA A 187 16.58 -12.83 -16.18
C ALA A 187 15.75 -12.10 -15.10
N THR A 188 14.91 -11.16 -15.54
CA THR A 188 14.12 -10.27 -14.67
C THR A 188 12.65 -10.26 -15.13
N PRO A 189 11.86 -11.33 -14.85
CA PRO A 189 10.44 -11.40 -15.19
C PRO A 189 9.62 -10.20 -14.65
N GLU A 190 10.06 -9.63 -13.54
CA GLU A 190 9.44 -8.49 -12.85
C GLU A 190 9.71 -7.12 -13.51
N LEU A 191 10.46 -7.06 -14.62
CA LEU A 191 10.95 -5.80 -15.22
C LEU A 191 9.83 -4.78 -15.50
N ALA A 192 8.68 -5.21 -16.02
CA ALA A 192 7.57 -4.31 -16.31
C ALA A 192 6.96 -3.69 -15.04
N ALA A 193 7.02 -4.39 -13.89
CA ALA A 193 6.59 -3.85 -12.60
C ALA A 193 7.64 -2.88 -12.00
N LEU A 194 8.94 -3.16 -12.19
CA LEU A 194 10.01 -2.22 -11.80
C LEU A 194 9.91 -0.90 -12.59
N LEU A 195 9.59 -0.98 -13.88
CA LEU A 195 9.34 0.15 -14.79
C LEU A 195 7.92 0.75 -14.68
N ALA A 196 7.17 0.38 -13.63
CA ALA A 196 5.92 1.00 -13.20
C ALA A 196 6.06 1.74 -11.84
N ALA A 197 7.27 1.82 -11.30
CA ALA A 197 7.55 2.53 -10.07
C ALA A 197 7.67 4.05 -10.34
N PRO A 198 7.18 4.92 -9.44
CA PRO A 198 7.16 6.37 -9.65
C PRO A 198 8.56 6.96 -9.85
N GLN A 199 9.61 6.32 -9.32
CA GLN A 199 11.00 6.74 -9.54
C GLN A 199 11.45 6.64 -10.99
N THR A 200 10.78 5.82 -11.81
CA THR A 200 11.04 5.67 -13.25
C THR A 200 10.17 6.57 -14.14
N ALA A 201 9.40 7.49 -13.54
CA ALA A 201 8.53 8.38 -14.30
C ALA A 201 9.34 9.30 -15.22
N VAL A 202 8.76 9.56 -16.40
CA VAL A 202 9.48 10.19 -17.51
C VAL A 202 9.36 11.70 -17.41
N THR A 203 10.51 12.38 -17.52
CA THR A 203 10.64 13.85 -17.46
C THR A 203 11.37 14.35 -18.71
N PRO A 204 11.17 15.61 -19.16
CA PRO A 204 11.89 16.16 -20.32
C PRO A 204 13.40 16.00 -20.16
N GLY A 205 14.08 15.42 -21.17
CA GLY A 205 15.51 15.14 -21.11
C GLY A 205 15.95 14.15 -20.03
N GLY A 206 15.03 13.54 -19.27
CA GLY A 206 15.34 12.83 -18.02
C GLY A 206 15.92 13.73 -16.92
N ALA A 207 15.74 15.06 -17.01
CA ALA A 207 16.28 16.04 -16.08
C ALA A 207 15.41 16.17 -14.80
N PRO A 208 15.99 16.47 -13.63
CA PRO A 208 15.20 16.74 -12.42
C PRO A 208 14.41 18.04 -12.59
N PRO A 209 13.27 18.20 -11.88
CA PRO A 209 12.49 19.43 -11.92
C PRO A 209 13.29 20.64 -11.41
N ALA A 210 13.00 21.82 -11.95
CA ALA A 210 13.61 23.06 -11.51
C ALA A 210 12.93 23.55 -10.21
N GLY A 211 13.31 22.95 -9.08
CA GLY A 211 12.65 23.16 -7.80
C GLY A 211 11.30 22.45 -7.76
N ASP A 212 10.22 23.23 -7.73
CA ASP A 212 8.83 22.72 -7.72
C ASP A 212 8.19 22.68 -9.12
N ASP A 213 8.93 23.07 -10.18
CA ASP A 213 8.48 23.00 -11.57
C ASP A 213 8.64 21.58 -12.15
N LEU A 214 7.67 20.71 -11.84
CA LEU A 214 7.60 19.34 -12.37
C LEU A 214 6.78 19.31 -13.67
N VAL A 215 7.49 19.27 -14.79
CA VAL A 215 6.93 18.93 -16.11
C VAL A 215 6.89 17.41 -16.28
N GLY A 216 5.72 16.87 -16.59
CA GLY A 216 5.54 15.46 -16.89
C GLY A 216 4.65 15.26 -18.12
N THR A 217 4.04 14.07 -18.21
CA THR A 217 3.14 13.69 -19.30
C THR A 217 1.72 13.38 -18.82
N GLY A 218 1.48 13.39 -17.50
CA GLY A 218 0.29 12.84 -16.85
C GLY A 218 -1.00 13.64 -17.07
N PRO A 219 -2.14 13.17 -16.54
CA PRO A 219 -3.47 13.75 -16.76
C PRO A 219 -3.65 15.17 -16.20
N PHE A 220 -2.79 15.60 -15.28
CA PHE A 220 -2.79 16.94 -14.71
C PHE A 220 -1.39 17.56 -14.81
N ARG A 221 -1.32 18.88 -14.98
CA ARG A 221 -0.07 19.67 -14.89
C ARG A 221 -0.07 20.52 -13.63
N ILE A 222 1.10 20.81 -13.07
CA ILE A 222 1.22 21.75 -11.95
C ILE A 222 0.94 23.17 -12.45
N ARG A 223 -0.02 23.84 -11.81
CA ARG A 223 -0.29 25.27 -12.02
C ARG A 223 0.44 26.14 -11.00
N ALA A 224 0.45 25.73 -9.74
CA ALA A 224 1.14 26.45 -8.67
C ALA A 224 1.45 25.54 -7.48
N VAL A 225 2.60 25.79 -6.83
CA VAL A 225 2.95 25.21 -5.53
C VAL A 225 3.04 26.33 -4.51
N ASP A 226 2.19 26.26 -3.49
CA ASP A 226 2.16 27.24 -2.40
C ASP A 226 2.39 26.50 -1.08
N ARG A 227 3.66 26.40 -0.69
CA ARG A 227 4.08 25.73 0.54
C ARG A 227 3.62 26.45 1.80
N GLY A 228 3.45 27.78 1.73
CA GLY A 228 2.96 28.60 2.85
C GLY A 228 1.49 28.35 3.14
N ALA A 229 0.65 28.32 2.09
CA ALA A 229 -0.76 27.95 2.18
C ALA A 229 -1.01 26.43 2.12
N ARG A 230 0.05 25.62 2.08
CA ARG A 230 0.06 24.15 2.13
C ARG A 230 -0.79 23.48 1.05
N ARG A 231 -0.65 23.95 -0.19
CA ARG A 231 -1.37 23.42 -1.35
C ARG A 231 -0.49 23.30 -2.60
N ILE A 232 -0.85 22.36 -3.47
CA ILE A 232 -0.43 22.30 -4.87
C ILE A 232 -1.71 22.37 -5.71
N ALA A 233 -1.80 23.36 -6.60
CA ALA A 233 -2.89 23.48 -7.56
C ALA A 233 -2.48 22.81 -8.87
N LEU A 234 -3.34 21.92 -9.37
CA LEU A 234 -3.17 21.21 -10.64
C LEU A 234 -4.32 21.56 -11.60
N ASP A 235 -4.01 21.76 -12.88
CA ASP A 235 -5.01 21.88 -13.94
C ASP A 235 -5.03 20.60 -14.81
N ALA A 236 -6.17 20.22 -15.36
CA ALA A 236 -6.30 19.11 -16.29
C ALA A 236 -5.59 19.37 -17.63
N VAL A 237 -5.09 18.30 -18.23
CA VAL A 237 -4.49 18.30 -19.58
C VAL A 237 -5.55 17.81 -20.57
N ASP A 238 -6.10 18.73 -21.36
CA ASP A 238 -7.24 18.48 -22.25
C ASP A 238 -6.93 17.43 -23.34
N ASP A 239 -5.70 17.44 -23.87
CA ASP A 239 -5.20 16.55 -24.91
C ASP A 239 -4.44 15.32 -24.37
N TYR A 240 -4.63 14.98 -23.08
CA TYR A 240 -3.93 13.87 -22.45
C TYR A 240 -4.16 12.53 -23.18
N PHE A 241 -3.07 11.88 -23.58
CA PHE A 241 -3.08 10.65 -24.38
C PHE A 241 -3.78 9.44 -23.72
N GLY A 242 -3.99 9.50 -22.40
CA GLY A 242 -4.74 8.50 -21.63
C GLY A 242 -6.25 8.78 -21.52
N GLY A 243 -6.74 9.89 -22.09
CA GLY A 243 -8.09 10.41 -21.93
C GLY A 243 -8.17 11.47 -20.82
N ARG A 244 -8.74 12.63 -21.14
CA ARG A 244 -8.85 13.78 -20.21
C ARG A 244 -9.45 13.38 -18.86
N ALA A 245 -8.93 13.93 -17.78
CA ALA A 245 -9.56 13.84 -16.46
C ALA A 245 -10.93 14.54 -16.42
N TYR A 246 -11.84 14.04 -15.58
CA TYR A 246 -13.18 14.62 -15.46
C TYR A 246 -13.16 16.00 -14.82
N ALA A 247 -12.48 16.16 -13.68
CA ALA A 247 -12.29 17.46 -13.03
C ALA A 247 -11.36 18.37 -13.86
N ASP A 248 -11.67 19.66 -13.92
CA ASP A 248 -10.81 20.67 -14.58
C ASP A 248 -9.58 21.02 -13.75
N ALA A 249 -9.72 20.94 -12.43
CA ALA A 249 -8.65 21.26 -11.50
C ALA A 249 -8.66 20.34 -10.25
N VAL A 250 -7.48 20.10 -9.69
CA VAL A 250 -7.30 19.39 -8.42
C VAL A 250 -6.38 20.21 -7.52
N GLU A 251 -6.87 20.61 -6.36
CA GLU A 251 -6.05 21.21 -5.31
C GLU A 251 -5.68 20.14 -4.27
N LEU A 252 -4.39 19.83 -4.19
CA LEU A 252 -3.81 18.91 -3.23
C LEU A 252 -3.41 19.68 -1.96
N ARG A 253 -3.94 19.33 -0.78
CA ARG A 253 -3.72 20.06 0.50
C ARG A 253 -3.05 19.20 1.56
N TRP A 254 -2.21 19.78 2.44
CA TRP A 254 -1.69 19.06 3.62
C TRP A 254 -1.91 19.81 4.94
N TYR A 255 -1.93 19.05 6.04
CA TYR A 255 -2.39 19.49 7.35
C TYR A 255 -1.46 19.03 8.48
N ASP A 256 -1.21 19.91 9.45
CA ASP A 256 -0.35 19.64 10.62
C ASP A 256 -0.88 18.51 11.51
N ASP A 257 -2.20 18.35 11.59
CA ASP A 257 -2.90 17.42 12.48
C ASP A 257 -4.19 16.87 11.82
N ALA A 258 -4.94 16.05 12.57
CA ALA A 258 -6.20 15.50 12.09
C ALA A 258 -7.36 16.51 12.14
N ASP A 259 -7.33 17.41 13.12
CA ASP A 259 -8.42 18.33 13.44
C ASP A 259 -8.52 19.47 12.41
N GLY A 260 -7.40 19.88 11.81
CA GLY A 260 -7.36 20.77 10.65
C GLY A 260 -8.01 20.14 9.42
N GLU A 261 -7.68 18.88 9.12
CA GLU A 261 -8.25 18.14 7.99
C GLU A 261 -9.76 17.88 8.18
N ALA A 262 -10.18 17.55 9.42
CA ALA A 262 -11.58 17.40 9.81
C ALA A 262 -12.39 18.69 9.55
N ARG A 263 -11.92 19.82 10.09
CA ARG A 263 -12.57 21.12 9.97
C ARG A 263 -12.72 21.57 8.52
N ASP A 264 -11.72 21.32 7.67
CA ASP A 264 -11.81 21.62 6.24
C ASP A 264 -12.83 20.73 5.52
N TYR A 265 -12.96 19.46 5.92
CA TYR A 265 -13.95 18.56 5.35
C TYR A 265 -15.38 18.96 5.72
N GLU A 266 -15.62 19.33 6.98
CA GLU A 266 -16.94 19.77 7.48
C GLU A 266 -17.35 21.18 7.04
N ALA A 267 -16.38 22.04 6.74
CA ALA A 267 -16.62 23.41 6.29
C ALA A 267 -16.78 23.56 4.76
N GLY A 268 -16.94 22.46 4.02
CA GLY A 268 -17.10 22.51 2.57
C GLY A 268 -15.79 22.44 1.77
N ARG A 269 -14.63 22.69 2.39
CA ARG A 269 -13.36 23.02 1.71
C ARG A 269 -12.56 21.84 1.12
N THR A 270 -12.73 20.61 1.58
CA THR A 270 -12.15 19.41 0.92
C THR A 270 -13.22 18.34 0.62
N HIS A 271 -13.06 17.65 -0.51
CA HIS A 271 -14.01 16.63 -1.00
C HIS A 271 -13.77 15.24 -0.40
N ALA A 272 -12.57 15.02 0.15
CA ALA A 272 -12.18 13.81 0.85
C ALA A 272 -11.45 14.13 2.17
N SER A 273 -11.44 13.18 3.11
CA SER A 273 -10.54 13.14 4.27
C SER A 273 -9.86 11.77 4.33
N PHE A 274 -8.53 11.74 4.33
CA PHE A 274 -7.71 10.52 4.42
C PHE A 274 -7.37 10.11 5.87
N ARG A 275 -7.76 10.95 6.85
CA ARG A 275 -7.72 10.60 8.28
C ARG A 275 -9.07 10.06 8.79
N GLY A 276 -10.17 10.39 8.11
CA GLY A 276 -11.46 9.70 8.25
C GLY A 276 -12.03 9.74 9.66
N ALA A 277 -12.59 8.63 10.16
CA ALA A 277 -13.16 8.56 11.51
C ALA A 277 -12.20 8.96 12.66
N ALA A 278 -10.88 8.88 12.47
CA ALA A 278 -9.91 9.38 13.47
C ALA A 278 -9.81 10.93 13.50
N ALA A 279 -10.41 11.59 12.52
CA ALA A 279 -10.63 13.04 12.45
C ALA A 279 -12.04 13.44 12.96
N PHE A 280 -12.94 12.47 13.17
CA PHE A 280 -14.31 12.65 13.69
C PHE A 280 -14.59 11.75 14.91
N PRO A 281 -13.78 11.81 15.98
CA PRO A 281 -13.93 10.92 17.13
C PRO A 281 -15.25 11.22 17.88
N GLY A 282 -16.22 10.30 17.76
CA GLY A 282 -17.47 10.33 18.53
C GLY A 282 -18.70 10.87 17.80
N HIS A 283 -18.60 11.29 16.54
CA HIS A 283 -19.75 11.73 15.73
C HIS A 283 -19.59 11.37 14.24
N PRO A 284 -20.70 11.22 13.49
CA PRO A 284 -20.62 11.10 12.04
C PRO A 284 -20.17 12.43 11.39
N PRO A 285 -19.59 12.40 10.16
CA PRO A 285 -19.30 13.62 9.43
C PRO A 285 -20.58 14.38 9.06
N LYS A 286 -20.52 15.71 9.06
CA LYS A 286 -21.65 16.61 8.72
C LYS A 286 -22.30 16.33 7.35
N TYR A 287 -21.52 15.86 6.37
CA TYR A 287 -21.99 15.56 5.02
C TYR A 287 -22.20 14.05 4.81
N ALA A 288 -23.21 13.70 4.01
CA ALA A 288 -23.36 12.36 3.47
C ALA A 288 -22.05 11.93 2.80
N SER A 289 -21.49 10.81 3.27
CA SER A 289 -20.16 10.35 2.87
C SER A 289 -20.11 8.83 2.79
N ARG A 290 -19.21 8.34 1.93
CA ARG A 290 -18.87 6.92 1.76
C ARG A 290 -17.41 6.71 2.16
N GLU A 291 -17.11 5.59 2.79
CA GLU A 291 -15.72 5.20 3.03
C GLU A 291 -15.16 4.49 1.79
N VAL A 292 -14.04 4.97 1.27
CA VAL A 292 -13.25 4.30 0.23
C VAL A 292 -12.00 3.74 0.90
N VAL A 293 -11.78 2.43 0.79
CA VAL A 293 -10.73 1.72 1.53
C VAL A 293 -9.67 1.22 0.55
N ALA A 294 -8.42 1.60 0.78
CA ALA A 294 -7.28 1.11 0.02
C ALA A 294 -6.86 -0.30 0.47
N PRO A 295 -6.24 -1.10 -0.42
CA PRO A 295 -5.40 -2.21 -0.01
C PRO A 295 -4.34 -1.80 1.03
N PRO A 296 -3.96 -2.70 1.96
CA PRO A 296 -2.93 -2.46 2.96
C PRO A 296 -1.52 -2.47 2.33
N ALA A 297 -1.17 -1.37 1.66
CA ALA A 297 0.00 -1.26 0.77
C ALA A 297 1.06 -0.22 1.20
N VAL A 298 1.09 0.13 2.49
CA VAL A 298 2.22 0.86 3.10
C VAL A 298 2.59 0.17 4.41
N LEU A 299 3.75 -0.47 4.45
CA LEU A 299 4.31 -1.05 5.67
C LEU A 299 4.85 0.08 6.56
N VAL A 300 4.35 0.16 7.80
CA VAL A 300 4.94 1.00 8.85
C VAL A 300 5.85 0.12 9.70
N TYR A 301 7.07 0.58 9.94
CA TYR A 301 8.13 -0.19 10.58
C TYR A 301 8.97 0.67 11.54
N VAL A 302 9.71 0.01 12.44
CA VAL A 302 10.83 0.62 13.17
C VAL A 302 12.12 0.30 12.43
N GLY A 303 12.83 1.34 11.99
CA GLY A 303 14.20 1.25 11.51
C GLY A 303 15.19 1.53 12.64
N PHE A 304 16.45 1.18 12.43
CA PHE A 304 17.50 1.17 13.45
C PHE A 304 18.77 1.82 12.91
N ALA A 305 19.49 2.58 13.75
CA ALA A 305 20.90 2.85 13.52
C ALA A 305 21.67 1.52 13.45
N ARG A 306 22.74 1.48 12.65
CA ARG A 306 23.55 0.28 12.48
C ARG A 306 24.54 0.05 13.61
N ASP A 307 25.04 1.13 14.18
CA ASP A 307 25.96 1.10 15.31
C ASP A 307 25.21 1.22 16.64
N GLY A 308 25.89 0.91 17.73
CA GLY A 308 25.33 0.99 19.08
C GLY A 308 24.28 -0.09 19.39
N ILE A 309 23.43 0.21 20.38
CA ILE A 309 22.51 -0.77 21.00
C ILE A 309 21.45 -1.27 20.00
N ALA A 310 20.94 -0.39 19.14
CA ALA A 310 19.98 -0.70 18.07
C ALA A 310 20.55 -1.65 16.99
N GLY A 311 21.87 -1.65 16.82
CA GLY A 311 22.60 -2.54 15.92
C GLY A 311 22.55 -4.03 16.31
N ASN A 312 22.21 -4.35 17.57
CA ASN A 312 22.15 -5.72 18.05
C ASN A 312 20.79 -6.41 17.73
N VAL A 313 20.84 -7.61 17.13
CA VAL A 313 19.63 -8.33 16.69
C VAL A 313 18.73 -8.77 17.86
N HIS A 314 19.29 -9.05 19.03
CA HIS A 314 18.53 -9.40 20.21
C HIS A 314 17.77 -8.20 20.80
N VAL A 315 18.29 -6.97 20.68
CA VAL A 315 17.54 -5.75 21.01
C VAL A 315 16.37 -5.56 20.04
N ARG A 316 16.59 -5.71 18.73
CA ARG A 316 15.52 -5.60 17.73
C ARG A 316 14.43 -6.66 17.93
N ARG A 317 14.82 -7.90 18.21
CA ARG A 317 13.88 -9.00 18.49
C ARG A 317 13.17 -8.82 19.83
N ALA A 318 13.82 -8.27 20.85
CA ALA A 318 13.17 -7.86 22.10
C ALA A 318 12.08 -6.82 21.85
N LEU A 319 12.37 -5.76 21.09
CA LEU A 319 11.36 -4.77 20.69
C LEU A 319 10.20 -5.41 19.91
N SER A 320 10.50 -6.26 18.91
CA SER A 320 9.46 -6.94 18.12
C SER A 320 8.51 -7.80 18.97
N PHE A 321 9.00 -8.46 20.03
CA PHE A 321 8.15 -9.17 20.99
C PHE A 321 7.43 -8.23 21.97
N ALA A 322 8.03 -7.09 22.36
CA ALA A 322 7.45 -6.17 23.34
C ALA A 322 6.28 -5.33 22.81
N ILE A 323 6.14 -5.20 21.48
CA ILE A 323 5.11 -4.39 20.82
C ILE A 323 3.74 -5.07 20.88
N GLU A 324 2.73 -4.29 21.28
CA GLU A 324 1.31 -4.65 21.16
C GLU A 324 0.85 -4.26 19.75
N ARG A 325 0.87 -5.18 18.79
CA ARG A 325 0.50 -4.88 17.40
C ARG A 325 -1.00 -4.65 17.20
N ALA A 326 -1.85 -5.27 18.02
CA ALA A 326 -3.29 -5.00 18.03
C ALA A 326 -3.61 -3.52 18.28
N ALA A 327 -2.76 -2.81 19.02
CA ALA A 327 -2.92 -1.38 19.29
C ALA A 327 -2.74 -0.49 18.04
N PHE A 328 -2.34 -1.03 16.88
CA PHE A 328 -2.34 -0.32 15.59
C PHE A 328 -3.57 -0.64 14.72
N GLU A 329 -4.45 -1.53 15.16
CA GLU A 329 -5.67 -1.92 14.45
C GLU A 329 -6.92 -1.20 14.99
N LEU A 330 -6.79 -0.49 16.12
CA LEU A 330 -7.90 0.17 16.83
C LEU A 330 -8.53 1.32 16.01
N PRO A 331 -9.85 1.57 16.13
CA PRO A 331 -10.56 2.54 15.29
C PRO A 331 -10.09 3.99 15.44
N ASP A 332 -9.71 4.40 16.65
CA ASP A 332 -9.26 5.75 17.01
C ASP A 332 -7.85 6.10 16.52
N VAL A 333 -7.08 5.11 16.06
CA VAL A 333 -5.68 5.32 15.68
C VAL A 333 -5.58 5.92 14.28
N VAL A 334 -5.11 7.18 14.22
CA VAL A 334 -4.73 7.85 12.96
C VAL A 334 -3.71 6.99 12.22
N GLY A 335 -4.09 6.54 11.01
CA GLY A 335 -3.27 5.64 10.21
C GLY A 335 -3.30 4.17 10.66
N ARG A 336 -4.37 3.71 11.30
CA ARG A 336 -4.61 2.28 11.61
C ARG A 336 -4.38 1.36 10.42
N GLY A 337 -4.01 0.12 10.70
CA GLY A 337 -3.70 -0.87 9.68
C GLY A 337 -4.04 -2.29 10.09
N ARG A 338 -3.46 -3.26 9.38
CA ARG A 338 -3.42 -4.67 9.77
C ARG A 338 -2.05 -4.97 10.36
N ALA A 339 -2.00 -5.59 11.53
CA ALA A 339 -0.76 -5.99 12.19
C ALA A 339 0.17 -6.76 11.22
N ALA A 340 1.47 -6.52 11.30
CA ALA A 340 2.48 -7.12 10.41
C ALA A 340 3.68 -7.67 11.21
N VAL A 341 4.13 -8.88 10.87
CA VAL A 341 5.35 -9.49 11.43
C VAL A 341 6.48 -9.64 10.40
N ALA A 342 6.16 -9.46 9.13
CA ALA A 342 7.06 -9.56 7.99
C ALA A 342 6.84 -8.37 7.03
N PRO A 343 7.76 -8.12 6.08
CA PRO A 343 7.59 -7.06 5.09
C PRO A 343 6.38 -7.25 4.19
N ALA A 344 6.23 -8.46 3.65
CA ALA A 344 5.13 -8.83 2.76
C ALA A 344 3.79 -8.87 3.51
N ALA A 345 2.75 -8.26 2.95
CA ALA A 345 1.39 -8.40 3.49
C ALA A 345 0.81 -9.80 3.17
N PRO A 346 -0.14 -10.34 3.96
CA PRO A 346 -0.72 -11.67 3.70
C PRO A 346 -1.40 -11.81 2.32
N GLY A 347 -1.95 -10.71 1.78
CA GLY A 347 -2.52 -10.69 0.43
C GLY A 347 -1.49 -10.72 -0.70
N PHE A 348 -0.22 -10.47 -0.39
CA PHE A 348 0.92 -10.50 -1.31
C PHE A 348 1.93 -11.58 -0.87
N GLY A 349 1.45 -12.75 -0.45
CA GLY A 349 2.31 -13.90 -0.11
C GLY A 349 3.06 -13.82 1.24
N GLY A 350 2.79 -12.82 2.07
CA GLY A 350 3.32 -12.73 3.43
C GLY A 350 2.67 -13.71 4.42
N PRO A 351 3.31 -13.99 5.56
CA PRO A 351 2.73 -14.83 6.61
C PRO A 351 1.53 -14.14 7.30
N PRO A 352 0.45 -14.87 7.63
CA PRO A 352 -0.66 -14.33 8.41
C PRO A 352 -0.21 -14.01 9.84
N VAL A 353 -0.76 -12.94 10.44
CA VAL A 353 -0.47 -12.56 11.83
C VAL A 353 -1.45 -13.23 12.78
N GLY A 354 -0.95 -14.24 13.49
CA GLY A 354 -1.67 -15.00 14.51
C GLY A 354 -2.00 -14.21 15.77
N ARG A 355 -2.74 -14.84 16.69
CA ARG A 355 -3.21 -14.19 17.93
C ARG A 355 -2.04 -13.83 18.86
N ALA A 356 -1.02 -14.67 18.96
CA ALA A 356 0.13 -14.46 19.83
C ALA A 356 1.05 -13.33 19.33
N GLU A 357 1.08 -13.09 18.02
CA GLU A 357 1.87 -12.05 17.36
C GLU A 357 1.23 -10.67 17.45
N ARG A 358 -0.09 -10.61 17.65
CA ARG A 358 -0.85 -9.37 17.87
C ARG A 358 -0.57 -8.77 19.24
N SER A 359 -0.33 -9.59 20.25
CA SER A 359 -0.11 -9.15 21.63
C SER A 359 1.35 -9.11 22.05
N ALA A 360 1.65 -8.26 23.01
CA ALA A 360 3.00 -8.10 23.56
C ALA A 360 3.45 -9.37 24.32
N ARG A 361 4.46 -10.04 23.80
CA ARG A 361 5.11 -11.23 24.39
C ARG A 361 6.25 -10.81 25.32
N VAL A 362 5.90 -10.16 26.42
CA VAL A 362 6.86 -9.54 27.37
C VAL A 362 7.92 -10.53 27.88
N SER A 363 7.54 -11.78 28.18
CA SER A 363 8.48 -12.82 28.61
C SER A 363 9.51 -13.17 27.53
N ASP A 364 9.10 -13.21 26.26
CA ASP A 364 9.99 -13.49 25.12
C ASP A 364 10.91 -12.31 24.85
N ALA A 365 10.36 -11.10 24.96
CA ALA A 365 11.10 -9.86 24.85
C ALA A 365 12.22 -9.76 25.91
N ARG A 366 11.92 -10.06 27.18
CA ARG A 366 12.90 -10.14 28.26
C ARG A 366 13.98 -11.20 28.00
N ARG A 367 13.62 -12.40 27.51
CA ARG A 367 14.62 -13.43 27.15
C ARG A 367 15.55 -13.01 26.02
N GLN A 368 15.10 -12.17 25.08
CA GLN A 368 16.00 -11.58 24.08
C GLN A 368 16.86 -10.46 24.67
N LEU A 369 16.29 -9.59 25.52
CA LEU A 369 17.06 -8.52 26.16
C LEU A 369 18.18 -9.05 27.07
N GLU A 370 17.97 -10.17 27.76
CA GLU A 370 19.01 -10.86 28.53
C GLU A 370 20.15 -11.44 27.67
N ARG A 371 19.88 -11.80 26.40
CA ARG A 371 20.95 -12.13 25.45
C ARG A 371 21.72 -10.87 25.05
N ALA A 372 21.00 -9.80 24.69
CA ALA A 372 21.61 -8.51 24.39
C ALA A 372 22.48 -7.98 25.54
N ARG A 373 22.08 -8.14 26.81
CA ARG A 373 22.86 -7.76 28.00
C ARG A 373 24.18 -8.51 28.17
N ARG A 374 24.27 -9.76 27.68
CA ARG A 374 25.52 -10.52 27.66
C ARG A 374 26.48 -9.95 26.61
N GLU A 375 25.95 -9.59 25.44
CA GLU A 375 26.72 -9.08 24.29
C GLU A 375 27.06 -7.57 24.39
N LEU A 376 26.21 -6.78 25.04
CA LEU A 376 26.32 -5.32 25.15
C LEU A 376 26.53 -4.88 26.60
N PRO A 377 27.76 -4.51 27.00
CA PRO A 377 28.03 -3.96 28.34
C PRO A 377 27.18 -2.73 28.67
N ALA A 378 26.84 -1.89 27.69
CA ALA A 378 26.00 -0.70 27.83
C ALA A 378 24.52 -0.98 28.19
N LEU A 379 24.10 -2.25 28.27
CA LEU A 379 22.78 -2.65 28.77
C LEU A 379 22.83 -3.27 30.19
N ARG A 380 24.02 -3.33 30.80
CA ARG A 380 24.23 -3.84 32.17
C ARG A 380 24.16 -2.65 33.13
N GLY A 381 23.33 -2.75 34.17
CA GLY A 381 22.97 -1.61 35.02
C GLY A 381 21.86 -0.77 34.38
N ASP A 382 21.94 0.55 34.52
CA ASP A 382 20.96 1.49 33.97
C ASP A 382 21.18 1.70 32.46
N PRO A 383 20.22 1.29 31.60
CA PRO A 383 20.37 1.43 30.15
C PRO A 383 20.15 2.88 29.69
N PRO A 384 20.85 3.33 28.64
CA PRO A 384 20.71 4.69 28.13
C PRO A 384 19.33 4.96 27.52
N VAL A 385 18.92 6.23 27.51
CA VAL A 385 17.64 6.68 26.94
C VAL A 385 17.72 6.72 25.42
N LEU A 386 17.12 5.72 24.77
CA LEU A 386 17.12 5.60 23.31
C LEU A 386 16.33 6.73 22.64
N ALA A 387 16.84 7.26 21.54
CA ALA A 387 16.18 8.27 20.73
C ALA A 387 15.38 7.64 19.58
N ILE A 388 14.07 7.92 19.53
CA ILE A 388 13.16 7.51 18.44
C ILE A 388 12.91 8.71 17.53
N GLY A 389 13.55 8.72 16.37
CA GLY A 389 13.31 9.68 15.30
C GLY A 389 11.92 9.53 14.67
N VAL A 390 11.23 10.64 14.49
CA VAL A 390 9.98 10.73 13.70
C VAL A 390 10.05 11.90 12.73
N ASP A 391 9.34 11.76 11.62
CA ASP A 391 9.35 12.71 10.52
C ASP A 391 8.34 13.84 10.74
N ALA A 392 8.81 15.08 10.68
CA ALA A 392 7.99 16.27 10.88
C ALA A 392 6.85 16.40 9.86
N SER A 393 7.02 15.93 8.62
CA SER A 393 5.96 16.00 7.60
C SER A 393 4.87 14.93 7.77
N ARG A 394 5.08 13.96 8.67
CA ARG A 394 4.19 12.82 8.93
C ARG A 394 3.73 12.82 10.39
N PRO A 395 2.84 13.74 10.80
CA PRO A 395 2.47 13.95 12.22
C PRO A 395 1.95 12.70 12.94
N GLY A 396 1.33 11.76 12.21
CA GLY A 396 0.90 10.46 12.74
C GLY A 396 2.03 9.59 13.31
N ASP A 397 3.28 9.79 12.87
CA ASP A 397 4.45 9.04 13.38
C ASP A 397 4.68 9.29 14.87
N ARG A 398 4.27 10.44 15.41
CA ARG A 398 4.33 10.72 16.86
C ARG A 398 3.50 9.71 17.66
N GLY A 399 2.32 9.34 17.16
CA GLY A 399 1.44 8.34 17.76
C GLY A 399 1.99 6.90 17.65
N VAL A 400 2.71 6.61 16.56
CA VAL A 400 3.44 5.34 16.39
C VAL A 400 4.62 5.26 17.35
N ALA A 401 5.46 6.29 17.41
CA ALA A 401 6.62 6.35 18.30
C ALA A 401 6.23 6.32 19.78
N ALA A 402 5.09 6.89 20.18
CA ALA A 402 4.57 6.75 21.54
C ALA A 402 4.27 5.29 21.91
N LYS A 403 3.70 4.49 20.98
CA LYS A 403 3.45 3.05 21.16
C LYS A 403 4.77 2.25 21.17
N VAL A 404 5.75 2.60 20.35
CA VAL A 404 7.10 2.00 20.37
C VAL A 404 7.83 2.30 21.69
N ARG A 405 7.78 3.55 22.18
CA ARG A 405 8.31 3.95 23.50
C ARG A 405 7.66 3.14 24.63
N ALA A 406 6.33 2.96 24.59
CA ALA A 406 5.63 2.15 25.59
C ALA A 406 6.08 0.66 25.55
N ALA A 407 6.36 0.11 24.36
CA ALA A 407 6.90 -1.25 24.24
C ALA A 407 8.32 -1.38 24.84
N LEU A 408 9.21 -0.43 24.57
CA LEU A 408 10.55 -0.38 25.17
C LEU A 408 10.49 -0.26 26.71
N PHE A 409 9.60 0.59 27.22
CA PHE A 409 9.41 0.77 28.67
C PHE A 409 9.00 -0.52 29.39
N ARG A 410 8.12 -1.36 28.81
CA ARG A 410 7.71 -2.67 29.39
C ARG A 410 8.87 -3.64 29.62
N VAL A 411 9.96 -3.49 28.88
CA VAL A 411 11.17 -4.32 28.99
C VAL A 411 12.33 -3.60 29.69
N GLY A 412 12.10 -2.41 30.25
CA GLY A 412 13.10 -1.65 30.99
C GLY A 412 14.08 -0.86 30.11
N LEU A 413 13.73 -0.57 28.86
CA LEU A 413 14.50 0.35 28.00
C LEU A 413 13.82 1.72 27.97
N PRO A 414 14.40 2.78 28.56
CA PRO A 414 13.85 4.12 28.47
C PRO A 414 14.07 4.67 27.05
N ALA A 415 13.12 5.49 26.57
CA ALA A 415 13.24 6.11 25.25
C ALA A 415 12.50 7.46 25.17
N ARG A 416 13.00 8.36 24.32
CA ARG A 416 12.43 9.68 24.01
C ARG A 416 12.13 9.81 22.52
N VAL A 417 11.13 10.62 22.17
CA VAL A 417 10.79 10.90 20.76
C VAL A 417 11.54 12.17 20.31
N VAL A 418 12.11 12.14 19.11
CA VAL A 418 12.82 13.25 18.48
C VAL A 418 12.16 13.54 17.14
N VAL A 419 11.54 14.72 17.01
CA VAL A 419 10.95 15.16 15.74
C VAL A 419 12.05 15.76 14.89
N LEU A 420 12.20 15.28 13.65
CA LEU A 420 13.24 15.70 12.72
C LEU A 420 12.63 16.09 11.38
N ALA A 421 13.27 17.02 10.67
CA ALA A 421 12.93 17.31 9.28
C ALA A 421 13.11 16.05 8.41
N PRO A 422 12.32 15.85 7.34
CA PRO A 422 12.33 14.63 6.54
C PRO A 422 13.72 14.21 6.02
N ALA A 423 14.47 15.17 5.50
CA ALA A 423 15.84 14.98 5.02
C ALA A 423 16.84 14.66 6.15
N ALA A 424 16.58 15.15 7.36
CA ALA A 424 17.43 14.94 8.52
C ALA A 424 17.22 13.56 9.17
N LEU A 425 16.01 12.97 9.11
CA LEU A 425 15.68 11.74 9.81
C LEU A 425 16.59 10.55 9.43
N HIS A 426 16.71 10.25 8.15
CA HIS A 426 17.54 9.14 7.67
C HIS A 426 19.04 9.41 7.89
N ALA A 427 19.47 10.66 7.72
CA ALA A 427 20.86 11.07 7.97
C ALA A 427 21.21 11.03 9.47
N ALA A 428 20.26 11.31 10.36
CA ALA A 428 20.41 11.17 11.80
C ALA A 428 20.57 9.70 12.21
N ALA A 429 19.74 8.80 11.66
CA ALA A 429 19.88 7.36 11.90
C ALA A 429 21.21 6.81 11.36
N ALA A 430 21.64 7.24 10.18
CA ALA A 430 22.91 6.84 9.57
C ALA A 430 24.15 7.33 10.34
N ARG A 431 24.04 8.47 11.07
CA ARG A 431 25.10 9.00 11.94
C ARG A 431 24.93 8.64 13.43
N GLY A 432 23.99 7.77 13.78
CA GLY A 432 23.73 7.39 15.19
C GLY A 432 23.16 8.50 16.08
N ALA A 433 22.68 9.63 15.51
CA ALA A 433 22.05 10.71 16.26
C ALA A 433 20.61 10.38 16.71
N VAL A 434 20.02 9.31 16.15
CA VAL A 434 18.87 8.59 16.72
C VAL A 434 19.13 7.09 16.65
N ASP A 435 18.79 6.35 17.71
CA ASP A 435 18.94 4.89 17.75
C ASP A 435 17.92 4.17 16.87
N LEU A 436 16.70 4.71 16.84
CA LEU A 436 15.50 4.13 16.26
C LEU A 436 14.79 5.18 15.41
N TYR A 437 14.02 4.77 14.40
CA TYR A 437 13.13 5.69 13.68
C TYR A 437 11.84 5.03 13.21
N VAL A 438 10.77 5.81 13.07
CA VAL A 438 9.54 5.37 12.40
C VAL A 438 9.69 5.55 10.90
N GLY A 439 9.64 4.44 10.15
CA GLY A 439 9.73 4.42 8.70
C GLY A 439 8.43 3.93 8.07
N HIS A 440 8.16 4.40 6.85
CA HIS A 440 7.07 3.92 6.00
C HIS A 440 7.69 3.39 4.70
N LEU A 441 7.27 2.22 4.26
CA LEU A 441 7.63 1.60 2.99
C LEU A 441 6.35 1.42 2.18
N ALA A 442 6.18 2.21 1.11
CA ALA A 442 5.18 1.93 0.10
C ALA A 442 5.61 0.71 -0.72
N LEU A 443 4.68 -0.18 -1.06
CA LEU A 443 5.02 -1.38 -1.83
C LEU A 443 5.39 -0.96 -3.27
N PRO A 444 6.58 -1.33 -3.79
CA PRO A 444 6.99 -0.93 -5.14
C PRO A 444 6.17 -1.63 -6.23
N ALA A 445 5.76 -2.87 -5.95
CA ALA A 445 4.93 -3.75 -6.78
C ALA A 445 4.20 -4.73 -5.84
N PRO A 446 3.13 -5.41 -6.28
CA PRO A 446 2.43 -6.42 -5.48
C PRO A 446 3.18 -7.77 -5.53
N ASP A 447 4.48 -7.74 -5.22
CA ASP A 447 5.38 -8.89 -5.26
C ASP A 447 6.14 -9.05 -3.94
N ALA A 448 5.94 -10.21 -3.32
CA ALA A 448 6.46 -10.54 -2.00
C ALA A 448 7.99 -10.48 -1.89
N ALA A 449 8.71 -10.86 -2.96
CA ALA A 449 10.18 -10.88 -2.97
C ALA A 449 10.73 -9.46 -3.08
N LEU A 450 10.11 -8.60 -3.89
CA LEU A 450 10.44 -7.17 -3.96
C LEU A 450 10.13 -6.45 -2.64
N GLU A 451 9.02 -6.75 -1.96
CA GLU A 451 8.71 -6.19 -0.63
C GLU A 451 9.78 -6.56 0.42
N VAL A 452 10.19 -7.83 0.47
CA VAL A 452 11.25 -8.27 1.39
C VAL A 452 12.60 -7.67 1.00
N ALA A 453 12.95 -7.61 -0.29
CA ALA A 453 14.18 -6.98 -0.76
C ALA A 453 14.26 -5.49 -0.39
N ALA A 454 13.16 -4.75 -0.57
CA ALA A 454 13.06 -3.35 -0.16
C ALA A 454 13.24 -3.19 1.35
N ALA A 455 12.66 -4.07 2.17
CA ALA A 455 12.83 -4.05 3.62
C ALA A 455 14.27 -4.35 4.09
N PHE A 456 15.01 -5.19 3.36
CA PHE A 456 16.47 -5.32 3.56
C PHE A 456 17.19 -4.02 3.20
N ALA A 457 16.88 -3.43 2.04
CA ALA A 457 17.52 -2.21 1.53
C ALA A 457 17.32 -0.99 2.45
N ILE A 458 16.08 -0.67 2.83
CA ILE A 458 15.77 0.48 3.71
C ILE A 458 16.29 0.28 5.14
N GLY A 459 16.41 -0.98 5.59
CA GLY A 459 17.10 -1.27 6.84
C GLY A 459 18.59 -0.90 6.77
N GLY A 460 19.18 -0.81 5.57
CA GLY A 460 20.62 -0.71 5.36
C GLY A 460 21.28 -2.09 5.42
N ASN A 461 20.77 -3.07 4.67
CA ASN A 461 21.30 -4.44 4.61
C ASN A 461 21.39 -4.94 3.17
N GLY A 462 22.62 -5.19 2.69
CA GLY A 462 22.88 -5.67 1.33
C GLY A 462 22.63 -7.16 1.06
N TRP A 463 22.05 -7.94 1.99
CA TRP A 463 21.84 -9.38 1.78
C TRP A 463 20.96 -9.67 0.55
N ALA A 464 19.77 -9.04 0.48
CA ALA A 464 18.83 -9.32 -0.61
C ALA A 464 19.42 -8.96 -1.98
N ALA A 465 20.10 -7.82 -2.09
CA ALA A 465 20.81 -7.41 -3.30
C ALA A 465 21.88 -8.45 -3.71
N ARG A 466 22.73 -8.91 -2.78
CA ARG A 466 23.74 -9.94 -3.06
C ARG A 466 23.15 -11.33 -3.37
N ALA A 467 21.97 -11.65 -2.85
CA ALA A 467 21.29 -12.91 -3.12
C ALA A 467 20.65 -12.90 -4.53
N LEU A 468 19.85 -11.87 -4.81
CA LEU A 468 19.15 -11.67 -6.09
C LEU A 468 20.10 -11.39 -7.27
N ALA A 469 21.33 -10.91 -7.02
CA ALA A 469 22.36 -10.78 -8.05
C ALA A 469 22.97 -12.13 -8.50
N ARG A 470 22.77 -13.23 -7.74
CA ARG A 470 23.37 -14.54 -8.03
C ARG A 470 22.37 -15.59 -8.51
N ARG A 471 21.12 -15.53 -8.02
CA ARG A 471 20.05 -16.44 -8.45
C ARG A 471 18.67 -15.88 -8.11
N SER A 472 17.63 -16.51 -8.64
CA SER A 472 16.30 -16.40 -8.05
C SER A 472 16.30 -16.98 -6.62
N VAL A 473 15.59 -16.30 -5.73
CA VAL A 473 15.49 -16.65 -4.31
C VAL A 473 14.00 -16.80 -3.98
N PRO A 474 13.52 -17.99 -3.55
CA PRO A 474 12.14 -18.15 -3.14
C PRO A 474 11.78 -17.20 -1.98
N VAL A 475 10.59 -16.61 -2.02
CA VAL A 475 10.13 -15.69 -0.95
C VAL A 475 10.20 -16.32 0.44
N THR A 476 9.95 -17.63 0.56
CA THR A 476 10.05 -18.37 1.83
C THR A 476 11.47 -18.34 2.42
N GLU A 477 12.49 -18.45 1.56
CA GLU A 477 13.90 -18.30 1.96
C GLU A 477 14.21 -16.86 2.38
N MET A 478 13.72 -15.87 1.62
CA MET A 478 13.89 -14.45 1.95
C MET A 478 13.22 -14.06 3.28
N LEU A 479 12.04 -14.61 3.56
CA LEU A 479 11.30 -14.40 4.82
C LEU A 479 12.00 -15.06 6.02
N ALA A 480 12.53 -16.28 5.86
CA ALA A 480 13.30 -16.94 6.90
C ALA A 480 14.59 -16.16 7.24
N GLU A 481 15.29 -15.66 6.22
CA GLU A 481 16.47 -14.82 6.44
C GLU A 481 16.11 -13.45 7.04
N PHE A 482 14.97 -12.88 6.64
CA PHE A 482 14.45 -11.65 7.23
C PHE A 482 14.19 -11.81 8.73
N ASP A 483 13.56 -12.90 9.19
CA ASP A 483 13.38 -13.15 10.63
C ASP A 483 14.72 -13.38 11.35
N ARG A 484 15.68 -14.06 10.70
CA ARG A 484 17.02 -14.31 11.25
C ARG A 484 17.78 -13.02 11.52
N GLN A 485 17.85 -12.11 10.54
CA GLN A 485 18.62 -10.87 10.60
C GLN A 485 17.84 -9.67 11.19
N LEU A 486 16.52 -9.67 11.02
CA LEU A 486 15.55 -8.65 11.43
C LEU A 486 16.03 -7.21 11.15
N PRO A 487 16.30 -6.83 9.89
CA PRO A 487 16.97 -5.56 9.55
C PRO A 487 16.13 -4.32 9.90
N ILE A 488 14.80 -4.49 9.99
CA ILE A 488 13.78 -3.57 10.51
C ILE A 488 12.78 -4.39 11.35
N VAL A 489 11.91 -3.74 12.12
CA VAL A 489 10.79 -4.39 12.83
C VAL A 489 9.46 -3.95 12.20
N PRO A 490 8.77 -4.84 11.45
CA PRO A 490 7.41 -4.61 10.96
C PRO A 490 6.43 -4.36 12.11
N LEU A 491 5.57 -3.34 11.96
CA LEU A 491 4.50 -3.01 12.90
C LEU A 491 3.14 -3.40 12.33
N PHE A 492 2.77 -2.78 11.21
CA PHE A 492 1.49 -2.96 10.54
C PHE A 492 1.55 -2.46 9.09
N HIS A 493 0.71 -3.03 8.22
CA HIS A 493 0.42 -2.46 6.90
C HIS A 493 -0.75 -1.48 7.05
N ARG A 494 -0.47 -0.18 6.85
CA ARG A 494 -1.45 0.91 6.96
C ARG A 494 -2.55 0.72 5.92
N VAL A 495 -3.80 0.81 6.36
CA VAL A 495 -4.97 0.80 5.47
C VAL A 495 -5.38 2.25 5.26
N ARG A 496 -5.13 2.82 4.08
CA ARG A 496 -5.66 4.15 3.76
C ARG A 496 -7.19 4.06 3.68
N ARG A 497 -7.87 5.00 4.32
CA ARG A 497 -9.33 5.14 4.32
C ARG A 497 -9.63 6.59 3.96
N ALA A 498 -10.47 6.79 2.97
CA ALA A 498 -10.93 8.10 2.55
C ALA A 498 -12.42 8.21 2.89
N HIS A 499 -12.80 9.16 3.74
CA HIS A 499 -14.20 9.58 3.81
C HIS A 499 -14.42 10.54 2.65
N VAL A 500 -15.22 10.09 1.68
CA VAL A 500 -15.46 10.77 0.41
C VAL A 500 -16.88 11.27 0.41
N ARG A 501 -17.13 12.54 0.04
CA ARG A 501 -18.50 13.06 -0.08
C ARG A 501 -19.31 12.20 -1.05
N ALA A 502 -20.59 11.98 -0.75
CA ALA A 502 -21.45 11.13 -1.58
C ALA A 502 -21.53 11.59 -3.04
N ALA A 503 -21.49 12.91 -3.28
CA ALA A 503 -21.45 13.51 -4.61
C ALA A 503 -20.12 13.30 -5.37
N LEU A 504 -19.03 12.89 -4.71
CA LEU A 504 -17.76 12.63 -5.42
C LEU A 504 -17.73 11.18 -5.94
N GLY A 505 -17.97 11.04 -7.24
CA GLY A 505 -17.79 9.80 -8.00
C GLY A 505 -16.34 9.56 -8.39
N GLY A 506 -16.06 8.35 -8.90
CA GLY A 506 -14.78 7.98 -9.53
C GLY A 506 -13.55 7.84 -8.63
N LEU A 507 -13.45 8.58 -7.52
CA LEU A 507 -12.32 8.52 -6.61
C LEU A 507 -12.17 7.10 -6.02
N ARG A 508 -11.02 6.47 -6.31
CA ARG A 508 -10.68 5.09 -5.94
C ARG A 508 -9.19 4.95 -5.63
N PHE A 509 -8.82 3.84 -5.00
CA PHE A 509 -7.43 3.43 -4.85
C PHE A 509 -7.09 2.28 -5.82
N ASP A 510 -5.84 2.23 -6.28
CA ASP A 510 -5.32 1.12 -7.08
C ASP A 510 -4.94 -0.11 -6.22
N ALA A 511 -4.40 -1.15 -6.85
CA ALA A 511 -3.93 -2.37 -6.17
C ALA A 511 -2.78 -2.13 -5.17
N LEU A 512 -2.00 -1.05 -5.36
CA LEU A 512 -0.94 -0.59 -4.47
C LEU A 512 -1.45 0.48 -3.48
N GLY A 513 -2.77 0.63 -3.35
CA GLY A 513 -3.41 1.58 -2.47
C GLY A 513 -3.10 3.04 -2.78
N ARG A 514 -2.60 3.36 -3.98
CA ARG A 514 -2.32 4.72 -4.48
C ARG A 514 -3.62 5.37 -4.93
N LEU A 515 -3.74 6.68 -4.76
CA LEU A 515 -4.96 7.41 -5.05
C LEU A 515 -5.06 7.70 -6.55
N THR A 516 -6.18 7.39 -7.16
CA THR A 516 -6.45 7.75 -8.57
C THR A 516 -7.53 8.83 -8.61
N VAL A 517 -7.20 9.98 -9.21
CA VAL A 517 -8.05 11.19 -9.25
C VAL A 517 -8.50 11.55 -10.67
N ALA A 518 -7.84 11.04 -11.73
CA ALA A 518 -8.22 11.33 -13.11
C ALA A 518 -9.68 10.93 -13.44
N ASP A 519 -10.14 9.80 -12.89
CA ASP A 519 -11.52 9.33 -13.04
C ASP A 519 -12.52 10.04 -12.10
N ALA A 520 -12.06 10.92 -11.20
CA ALA A 520 -12.92 11.50 -10.16
C ALA A 520 -13.71 12.71 -10.68
N PHE A 521 -15.00 12.74 -10.35
CA PHE A 521 -15.95 13.75 -10.80
C PHE A 521 -16.92 14.13 -9.67
N VAL A 522 -17.42 15.36 -9.69
CA VAL A 522 -18.56 15.76 -8.85
C VAL A 522 -19.82 15.43 -9.64
N ALA A 523 -20.65 14.53 -9.11
CA ALA A 523 -21.98 14.29 -9.65
C ALA A 523 -22.84 15.54 -9.41
N GLU A 524 -23.60 15.95 -10.42
CA GLU A 524 -24.70 16.89 -10.23
C GLU A 524 -25.68 16.32 -9.19
N GLY A 525 -26.20 17.18 -8.32
CA GLY A 525 -27.10 16.78 -7.26
C GLY A 525 -28.46 16.28 -7.80
N PRO A 526 -29.22 15.53 -6.99
CA PRO A 526 -30.63 15.25 -7.28
C PRO A 526 -31.50 16.53 -7.22
#